data_AF-A0A6A6MFX4-F1
#
_entry.id   AF-A0A6A6MFX4-F1
#
_cell.length_a   1.000
_cell.length_b   1.000
_cell.length_c   1.000
_cell.angle_alpha   90.00
_cell.angle_beta   90.00
_cell.angle_gamma   90.00
#
_symmetry.space_group_name_H-M   'P 1'
#
loop_
_entity.id
_entity.type
_entity.pdbx_description
1 polymer ?
#
loop_
_entity_poly.entity_id
_entity_poly.type
_entity_poly.pdbx_seq_one_letter_code
_entity_poly.pdbx_strand_id
1 'polypeptide(L)'
;MILFRSRDDAVYEELQKPDVEKKALPLDEDLPGMGQYYCLHCDRYFANVTVRDEHFKTKRHKKRVKQMMGPAPHTQLDAELAAGMGMPDNGPKLMSM
;
A
#
# COMPACT_ATOMS: atom_id res chain seq x y z
N MET A 1 2.83 -0.58 17.27
CA MET A 1 1.96 0.06 16.26
C MET A 1 2.81 0.56 15.11
N ILE A 2 2.82 -0.17 14.00
CA ILE A 2 3.37 0.37 12.75
C ILE A 2 2.31 1.34 12.22
N LEU A 3 2.60 2.63 12.17
CA LEU A 3 1.71 3.63 11.58
C LEU A 3 1.69 3.45 10.06
N PHE A 4 0.88 2.51 9.56
CA PHE A 4 0.47 2.47 8.17
C PHE A 4 -0.38 3.72 7.91
N ARG A 5 -0.01 4.51 6.91
CA ARG A 5 -0.86 5.61 6.43
C ARG A 5 -2.06 4.98 5.73
N SER A 6 -3.21 5.66 5.74
CA SER A 6 -4.47 5.17 5.19
C SER A 6 -4.45 4.72 3.72
N ARG A 7 -3.39 5.06 2.97
CA ARG A 7 -3.22 4.69 1.56
C ARG A 7 -2.15 3.62 1.31
N ASP A 8 -1.47 3.17 2.36
CA ASP A 8 -0.39 2.18 2.24
C ASP A 8 -0.93 0.80 1.78
N ASP A 9 -2.17 0.43 2.12
CA ASP A 9 -2.81 -0.82 1.67
C ASP A 9 -3.09 -0.81 0.15
N ALA A 10 -3.61 0.30 -0.38
CA ALA A 10 -3.84 0.47 -1.81
C ALA A 10 -2.53 0.42 -2.60
N VAL A 11 -1.46 1.02 -2.07
CA VAL A 11 -0.13 0.97 -2.69
C VAL A 11 0.42 -0.47 -2.70
N TYR A 12 0.17 -1.26 -1.66
CA TYR A 12 0.58 -2.67 -1.61
C TYR A 12 -0.13 -3.50 -2.70
N GLU A 13 -1.44 -3.31 -2.87
CA GLU A 13 -2.21 -3.96 -3.94
C GLU A 13 -1.73 -3.55 -5.34
N GLU A 14 -1.42 -2.25 -5.54
CA GLU A 14 -0.87 -1.73 -6.80
C GLU A 14 0.53 -2.30 -7.10
N LEU A 15 1.35 -2.56 -6.09
CA LEU A 15 2.67 -3.19 -6.24
C LEU A 15 2.59 -4.68 -6.57
N GLN A 16 1.55 -5.38 -6.10
CA GLN A 16 1.34 -6.79 -6.39
C GLN A 16 0.85 -7.03 -7.83
N LYS A 17 0.27 -6.00 -8.47
CA LYS A 17 -0.13 -6.05 -9.89
C LYS A 17 1.12 -5.95 -10.77
N PRO A 18 1.31 -6.86 -11.75
CA PRO A 18 2.49 -6.86 -12.61
C PRO A 18 2.59 -5.56 -13.43
N ASP A 19 3.82 -5.09 -13.66
CA ASP A 19 4.21 -3.79 -14.26
C ASP A 19 3.58 -3.41 -15.63
N VAL A 20 2.76 -4.27 -16.22
CA VAL A 20 2.17 -4.13 -17.56
C VAL A 20 1.23 -2.92 -17.67
N GLU A 21 0.74 -2.39 -16.54
CA GLU A 21 -0.25 -1.30 -16.53
C GLU A 21 0.25 0.02 -15.92
N LYS A 22 1.57 0.18 -15.74
CA LYS A 22 2.17 1.48 -15.41
C LYS A 22 2.12 2.39 -16.63
N LYS A 23 0.91 2.83 -16.98
CA LYS A 23 0.67 3.88 -17.96
C LYS A 23 1.49 5.09 -17.54
N ALA A 24 2.23 5.67 -18.50
CA ALA A 24 2.84 6.97 -18.30
C ALA A 24 1.72 7.91 -17.81
N LEU A 25 1.88 8.45 -16.60
CA LEU A 25 0.90 9.35 -16.02
C LEU A 25 0.71 10.53 -17.00
N PRO A 26 -0.52 10.90 -17.35
CA PRO A 26 -0.77 12.07 -18.18
C PRO A 26 -0.15 13.30 -17.50
N LEU A 27 0.35 14.23 -18.30
CA LEU A 27 0.85 15.50 -17.79
C LEU A 27 -0.32 16.26 -17.16
N ASP A 28 -0.27 16.41 -15.84
CA ASP A 28 -1.30 17.10 -15.07
C ASP A 28 -0.70 18.39 -14.50
N GLU A 29 -1.21 19.54 -14.95
CA GLU A 29 -0.71 20.87 -14.59
C GLU A 29 -1.03 21.25 -13.14
N ASP A 30 -1.99 20.58 -12.49
CA ASP A 30 -2.37 20.84 -11.10
C ASP A 30 -1.42 20.16 -10.09
N LEU A 31 -0.58 19.22 -10.55
CA LEU A 31 0.36 18.49 -9.69
C LEU A 31 1.81 19.01 -9.79
N PRO A 32 2.55 19.00 -8.66
CA PRO A 32 3.94 19.44 -8.65
C PRO A 32 4.79 18.57 -9.58
N GLY A 33 5.58 19.22 -10.44
CA GLY A 33 6.37 18.53 -11.47
C GLY A 33 5.55 17.96 -12.62
N MET A 34 4.36 18.53 -12.89
CA MET A 34 3.43 18.08 -13.94
C MET A 34 3.00 16.61 -13.80
N GLY A 35 2.98 16.10 -12.56
CA GLY A 35 2.71 14.68 -12.28
C GLY A 35 3.82 13.70 -12.70
N GLN A 36 4.96 14.18 -13.24
CA GLN A 36 5.98 13.32 -13.86
C GLN A 36 6.90 12.63 -12.84
N TYR A 37 7.19 13.28 -11.71
CA TYR A 37 8.13 12.76 -10.72
C TYR A 37 7.41 12.19 -9.51
N TYR A 38 6.87 10.99 -9.66
CA TYR A 38 6.10 10.30 -8.63
C TYR A 38 6.86 9.12 -8.01
N CYS A 39 6.67 8.88 -6.71
CA CYS A 39 7.17 7.72 -6.00
C CYS A 39 6.00 6.90 -5.46
N LEU A 40 5.75 5.73 -6.06
CA LEU A 40 4.71 4.77 -5.65
C LEU A 40 4.83 4.38 -4.18
N HIS A 41 6.03 4.00 -3.73
CA HIS A 41 6.23 3.50 -2.37
C HIS A 41 5.90 4.52 -1.28
N CYS A 42 6.05 5.82 -1.55
CA CYS A 42 5.82 6.87 -0.55
C CYS A 42 4.55 7.70 -0.83
N ASP A 43 3.86 7.41 -1.94
CA ASP A 43 2.72 8.15 -2.45
C ASP A 43 2.95 9.67 -2.42
N ARG A 44 4.01 10.11 -3.13
CA ARG A 44 4.45 11.50 -3.14
C ARG A 44 4.93 11.93 -4.52
N TYR A 45 4.48 13.11 -4.92
CA TYR A 45 4.95 13.85 -6.10
C TYR A 45 6.09 14.80 -5.74
N PHE A 46 7.03 14.95 -6.66
CA PHE A 46 8.20 15.80 -6.56
C PHE A 46 8.21 16.81 -7.70
N ALA A 47 8.79 17.99 -7.45
CA ALA A 47 8.87 19.04 -8.48
C ALA A 47 9.94 18.75 -9.55
N ASN A 48 11.04 18.08 -9.18
CA ASN A 48 12.20 17.85 -10.03
C ASN A 48 12.68 16.39 -9.97
N VAL A 49 13.34 15.95 -11.05
CA VAL A 49 13.96 14.62 -11.13
C VAL A 49 15.06 14.41 -10.09
N THR A 50 15.85 15.45 -9.81
CA THR A 50 16.96 15.41 -8.84
C THR A 50 16.46 15.15 -7.42
N VAL A 51 15.37 15.83 -7.03
CA VAL A 51 14.75 15.66 -5.70
C VAL A 51 14.15 14.26 -5.55
N ARG A 52 13.58 13.71 -6.63
CA ARG A 52 13.10 12.32 -6.66
C ARG A 52 14.27 11.33 -6.48
N ASP A 53 15.39 11.56 -7.15
CA ASP A 53 16.55 10.67 -7.06
C ASP A 53 17.23 10.73 -5.68
N GLU A 54 17.28 11.91 -5.08
CA GLU A 54 17.70 12.09 -3.69
C GLU A 54 16.73 11.39 -2.73
N HIS A 55 15.42 11.48 -2.98
CA HIS A 55 14.40 10.80 -2.17
C HIS A 55 14.65 9.28 -2.09
N PHE A 56 14.97 8.63 -3.22
CA PHE A 56 15.26 7.19 -3.25
C PHE A 56 16.48 6.81 -2.39
N LYS A 57 17.45 7.71 -2.25
CA LYS A 57 18.65 7.46 -1.42
C LYS A 57 18.38 7.59 0.08
N THR A 58 17.30 8.28 0.48
CA THR A 58 16.99 8.53 1.89
C THR A 58 16.69 7.26 2.69
N LYS A 59 17.04 7.27 3.98
CA LYS A 59 16.75 6.16 4.90
C LYS A 59 15.24 5.90 5.05
N ARG A 60 14.41 6.95 4.97
CA ARG A 60 12.95 6.84 5.08
C ARG A 60 12.36 6.03 3.92
N HIS A 61 12.78 6.33 2.68
CA HIS A 61 12.33 5.59 1.51
C HIS A 61 12.74 4.12 1.60
N LYS A 62 14.03 3.84 1.86
CA LYS A 62 14.55 2.47 2.00
C LYS A 62 13.83 1.66 3.09
N LYS A 63 13.45 2.30 4.20
CA LYS A 63 12.66 1.64 5.25
C LYS A 63 11.27 1.28 4.75
N ARG A 64 10.59 2.18 4.03
CA ARG A 64 9.25 1.93 3.48
C ARG A 64 9.26 0.84 2.40
N VAL A 65 10.24 0.82 1.51
CA VAL A 65 10.40 -0.27 0.53
C VAL A 65 10.51 -1.62 1.22
N LYS A 66 11.34 -1.73 2.27
CA LYS A 66 11.45 -2.97 3.05
C LYS A 66 10.16 -3.37 3.77
N GLN A 67 9.34 -2.40 4.19
CA GLN A 67 8.04 -2.66 4.80
C GLN A 67 7.04 -3.16 3.75
N MET A 68 7.01 -2.55 2.57
CA MET A 68 6.12 -2.91 1.47
C MET A 68 6.50 -4.24 0.80
N MET A 69 7.79 -4.64 0.86
CA MET A 69 8.24 -5.98 0.47
C MET A 69 8.11 -7.01 1.60
N GLY A 70 7.66 -6.58 2.78
CA GLY A 70 7.53 -7.40 3.98
C GLY A 70 6.26 -8.27 3.98
N PRO A 71 5.91 -8.85 5.14
CA PRO A 71 4.66 -9.58 5.29
C PRO A 71 3.46 -8.68 4.93
N ALA A 72 2.39 -9.30 4.44
CA ALA A 72 1.17 -8.61 4.04
C ALA A 72 0.71 -7.61 5.12
N PRO A 73 0.17 -6.44 4.73
CA PRO A 73 -0.37 -5.48 5.69
C PRO A 73 -1.38 -6.17 6.62
N HIS A 74 -1.38 -5.77 7.89
CA HIS A 74 -2.24 -6.37 8.91
C HIS A 74 -3.70 -6.13 8.55
N THR A 75 -4.38 -7.20 8.13
CA THR A 75 -5.77 -7.15 7.72
C THR A 75 -6.68 -7.24 8.94
N GLN A 76 -7.89 -6.68 8.83
CA GLN A 76 -8.92 -6.78 9.87
C GLN A 76 -9.16 -8.24 10.30
N LEU A 77 -9.11 -9.18 9.34
CA LEU A 77 -9.29 -10.61 9.60
C LEU A 77 -8.20 -11.19 10.53
N ASP A 78 -6.96 -10.72 10.41
CA ASP A 78 -5.85 -11.12 11.29
C ASP A 78 -6.06 -10.57 12.72
N ALA A 79 -6.61 -9.35 12.84
CA ALA A 79 -6.99 -8.77 14.12
C ALA A 79 -8.16 -9.52 14.78
N GLU A 80 -9.19 -9.89 14.01
CA GLU A 80 -10.37 -10.61 14.48
C GLU A 80 -10.01 -12.03 14.94
N LEU A 81 -9.13 -12.71 14.19
CA LEU A 81 -8.60 -14.02 14.58
C LEU A 81 -7.77 -13.94 15.86
N ALA A 82 -6.88 -12.95 15.98
CA ALA A 82 -6.08 -12.73 17.17
C ALA A 82 -6.92 -12.31 18.40
N ALA A 83 -8.01 -11.59 18.18
CA ALA A 83 -8.97 -11.19 19.21
C ALA A 83 -9.93 -12.31 19.63
N GLY A 84 -9.84 -13.50 19.00
CA GLY A 84 -10.74 -14.62 19.29
C GLY A 84 -12.17 -14.41 18.78
N MET A 85 -12.39 -13.43 17.91
CA MET A 85 -13.65 -13.18 17.19
C MET A 85 -13.62 -13.80 15.79
N GLY A 86 -13.07 -15.01 15.67
CA GLY A 86 -13.18 -15.80 14.44
C GLY A 86 -14.64 -16.11 14.14
N MET A 87 -14.96 -16.34 12.86
CA MET A 87 -16.29 -16.72 12.37
C MET A 87 -16.98 -17.66 13.37
N PRO A 88 -18.17 -17.31 13.90
CA PRO A 88 -18.95 -18.27 14.66
C PRO A 88 -19.27 -19.41 13.71
N ASP A 89 -18.59 -20.55 13.90
CA ASP A 89 -19.08 -21.85 13.46
C ASP A 89 -20.36 -22.09 14.27
N ASN A 90 -21.44 -21.42 13.85
CA ASN A 90 -22.76 -21.77 14.28
C ASN A 90 -23.01 -23.09 13.57
N GLY A 91 -22.63 -24.18 14.26
CA GLY A 91 -22.55 -25.53 13.75
C GLY A 91 -23.80 -25.96 12.98
N PRO A 92 -23.73 -27.10 12.25
CA PRO A 92 -24.71 -27.48 11.26
C PRO A 92 -26.13 -27.25 11.78
N LYS A 93 -26.86 -26.36 11.08
CA LYS A 93 -28.22 -25.97 11.41
C LYS A 93 -29.02 -27.25 11.59
N LEU A 94 -29.39 -27.58 12.83
CA LEU A 94 -30.27 -28.70 13.12
C LEU A 94 -31.56 -28.44 12.33
N MET A 95 -31.68 -29.12 11.19
CA MET A 95 -32.93 -29.19 10.44
C MET A 95 -33.91 -29.93 11.36
N SER A 96 -34.79 -29.19 12.02
CA SER A 96 -35.96 -29.81 12.64
C SER A 96 -36.84 -30.33 11.51
N MET A 97 -37.02 -31.65 11.47
CA MET A 97 -38.08 -32.32 10.74
C MET A 97 -39.46 -31.90 11.28
#